data_AF-A0AA46L0M4-F1
#
_entry.id   AF-A0AA46L0M4-F1
#
_cell.length_a   1.000
_cell.length_b   1.000
_cell.length_c   1.000
_cell.angle_alpha   90.00
_cell.angle_beta   90.00
_cell.angle_gamma   90.00
#
_symmetry.space_group_name_H-M   'P 1'
#
loop_
_entity.id
_entity.type
_entity.pdbx_description
1 polymer ?
#
loop_
_entity_poly.entity_id
_entity_poly.type
_entity_poly.pdbx_seq_one_letter_code
_entity_poly.pdbx_strand_id
1 'polypeptide(L)'
;MKIEINSKYKKLVKVLLVVFPLLSIATAFLSLPLVLSLPIAILITTIPLVLDRFVFNYKVLHIMPMPTNDMLVHRLGTSWVADNIETMEGLGIVILFKYKHVAKDAYGMLKAWNYGKVIDPSENISFNVVREQGSTYSAFLYAGDRLDSIIASEALAKEHHGSNAKIAMSVAKFYMQFSFDYSESELKTKCVESLPYVDELHLNVGYVRDGKIVMYSKQGFRLKKFSLRDRVDVPDGTLESLNEWISPEGKLAPINQALVEQVNRNLESNT
;
A
#
# COMPACT_ATOMS: atom_id res chain seq x y z
N MET A 1 -10.06 7.42 -35.36
CA MET A 1 -10.88 7.62 -34.15
C MET A 1 -11.10 6.27 -33.49
N LYS A 2 -10.66 6.09 -32.24
CA LYS A 2 -10.90 4.87 -31.44
C LYS A 2 -12.14 5.13 -30.59
N ILE A 3 -13.10 4.21 -30.60
CA ILE A 3 -14.33 4.35 -29.80
C ILE A 3 -14.09 3.63 -28.48
N GLU A 4 -14.16 4.38 -27.38
CA GLU A 4 -13.94 3.84 -26.04
C GLU A 4 -15.24 3.31 -25.46
N ILE A 5 -15.21 2.05 -25.01
CA ILE A 5 -16.40 1.40 -24.46
C ILE A 5 -16.05 0.82 -23.10
N ASN A 6 -16.93 1.01 -22.12
CA ASN A 6 -16.80 0.35 -20.84
C ASN A 6 -16.86 -1.18 -21.01
N SER A 7 -15.88 -1.89 -20.43
CA SER A 7 -15.77 -3.35 -20.52
C SER A 7 -17.04 -4.12 -20.13
N LYS A 8 -17.92 -3.57 -19.28
CA LYS A 8 -19.23 -4.15 -18.95
C LYS A 8 -20.07 -4.50 -20.19
N TYR A 9 -19.94 -3.72 -21.27
CA TYR A 9 -20.69 -3.92 -22.51
C TYR A 9 -19.94 -4.76 -23.55
N LYS A 10 -18.75 -5.29 -23.24
CA LYS A 10 -17.93 -6.05 -24.19
C LYS A 10 -18.69 -7.20 -24.85
N LYS A 11 -19.43 -7.99 -24.05
CA LYS A 11 -20.21 -9.12 -24.56
C LYS A 11 -21.33 -8.65 -25.49
N LEU A 12 -22.05 -7.60 -25.09
CA LEU A 12 -23.14 -7.02 -25.88
C LEU A 12 -22.64 -6.45 -27.21
N VAL A 13 -21.55 -5.67 -27.19
CA VAL A 13 -20.94 -5.11 -28.39
C VAL A 13 -20.43 -6.21 -29.32
N LYS A 14 -19.75 -7.23 -28.79
CA LYS A 14 -19.30 -8.38 -29.61
C LYS A 14 -20.46 -9.11 -30.25
N VAL A 15 -21.57 -9.31 -29.54
CA VAL A 15 -22.77 -9.96 -30.09
C VAL A 15 -23.40 -9.08 -31.17
N LEU A 16 -23.58 -7.77 -30.92
CA LEU A 16 -24.13 -6.85 -31.91
C LEU A 16 -23.28 -6.79 -33.19
N LEU A 17 -21.95 -6.80 -33.06
CA LEU A 17 -21.04 -6.80 -34.20
C LEU A 17 -21.11 -8.07 -35.06
N VAL A 18 -21.67 -9.16 -34.55
CA VAL A 18 -21.84 -10.42 -35.30
C VAL A 18 -23.28 -10.58 -35.79
N VAL A 19 -24.26 -10.36 -34.91
CA VAL A 19 -25.68 -10.58 -35.20
C VAL A 19 -26.21 -9.53 -36.16
N PHE A 20 -25.83 -8.26 -36.01
CA PHE A 20 -26.35 -7.19 -36.85
C PHE A 20 -25.95 -7.38 -38.33
N PRO A 21 -24.67 -7.63 -38.68
CA PRO A 21 -24.31 -7.95 -40.07
C PRO A 21 -25.03 -9.18 -40.62
N LEU A 22 -25.15 -10.26 -39.84
CA LEU A 22 -25.83 -11.47 -40.29
C LEU A 22 -27.30 -11.21 -40.63
N LEU A 23 -28.02 -10.49 -39.77
CA LEU A 23 -29.41 -10.10 -40.01
C LEU A 23 -29.53 -9.15 -41.20
N SER A 24 -28.63 -8.17 -41.33
CA SER A 24 -28.64 -7.24 -42.45
C SER A 24 -28.33 -7.94 -43.78
N ILE A 25 -27.41 -8.90 -43.81
CA ILE A 25 -27.13 -9.74 -45.00
C ILE A 25 -28.35 -10.58 -45.37
N ALA A 26 -28.95 -11.29 -44.40
CA ALA A 26 -30.15 -12.09 -44.63
C ALA A 26 -31.30 -11.23 -45.19
N THR A 27 -31.48 -10.03 -44.63
CA THR A 27 -32.51 -9.09 -45.08
C THR A 27 -32.21 -8.59 -46.51
N ALA A 28 -30.96 -8.28 -46.83
CA ALA A 28 -30.56 -7.84 -48.18
C ALA A 28 -30.84 -8.91 -49.24
N PHE A 29 -30.55 -10.19 -48.96
CA PHE A 29 -30.86 -11.29 -49.88
C PHE A 29 -32.36 -11.53 -50.08
N LEU A 30 -33.19 -11.23 -49.07
CA LEU A 30 -34.65 -11.39 -49.15
C LEU A 30 -35.35 -10.21 -49.85
N SER A 31 -34.76 -9.02 -49.81
CA SER A 31 -35.41 -7.78 -50.25
C SER A 31 -34.88 -7.21 -51.57
N LEU A 32 -33.67 -7.60 -52.00
CA LEU A 32 -33.00 -7.03 -53.17
C LEU A 32 -32.68 -8.07 -54.24
N PRO A 33 -32.64 -7.67 -55.52
CA PRO A 33 -32.13 -8.52 -56.60
C PRO A 33 -30.68 -8.97 -56.33
N LEU A 34 -30.35 -10.19 -56.77
CA LEU A 34 -29.06 -10.84 -56.45
C LEU A 34 -27.85 -9.95 -56.76
N VAL A 35 -27.91 -9.22 -57.88
CA VAL A 35 -26.87 -8.30 -58.38
C VAL A 35 -26.57 -7.16 -57.40
N LEU A 36 -27.57 -6.70 -56.65
CA LEU A 36 -27.43 -5.63 -55.65
C LEU A 36 -27.18 -6.18 -54.24
N SER A 37 -27.67 -7.38 -53.94
CA SER A 37 -27.51 -8.01 -52.63
C SER A 37 -26.04 -8.34 -52.30
N LEU A 38 -25.27 -8.80 -53.30
CA LEU A 38 -23.89 -9.25 -53.09
C LEU A 38 -22.93 -8.09 -52.73
N PRO A 39 -22.90 -6.94 -53.44
CA PRO A 39 -22.08 -5.80 -53.04
C PRO A 39 -22.47 -5.22 -51.68
N ILE A 40 -23.78 -5.17 -51.38
CA ILE A 40 -24.29 -4.67 -50.10
C ILE A 40 -23.88 -5.60 -48.95
N ALA A 41 -23.96 -6.91 -49.13
CA ALA A 41 -23.50 -7.87 -48.14
C ALA A 41 -21.99 -7.74 -47.87
N ILE A 42 -21.17 -7.58 -48.92
CA ILE A 42 -19.72 -7.35 -48.77
C ILE A 42 -19.44 -6.08 -47.98
N LEU A 43 -20.14 -4.98 -48.29
CA LEU A 43 -20.02 -3.70 -47.56
C LEU A 43 -20.41 -3.86 -46.08
N ILE A 44 -21.53 -4.52 -45.81
CA ILE A 44 -22.02 -4.76 -44.44
C ILE A 44 -21.04 -5.62 -43.64
N THR A 45 -20.41 -6.61 -44.27
CA THR A 45 -19.43 -7.50 -43.63
C THR A 45 -18.12 -6.79 -43.34
N THR A 46 -17.77 -5.76 -44.11
CA THR A 46 -16.55 -4.97 -43.89
C THR A 46 -16.69 -3.91 -42.80
N ILE A 47 -17.92 -3.44 -42.49
CA ILE A 47 -18.16 -2.49 -41.40
C ILE A 47 -17.63 -3.01 -40.04
N PRO A 48 -17.94 -4.25 -39.59
CA PRO A 48 -17.37 -4.83 -38.38
C PRO A 48 -15.84 -4.88 -38.35
N LEU A 49 -15.20 -5.18 -39.49
CA LEU A 49 -13.73 -5.22 -39.61
C LEU A 49 -13.11 -3.82 -39.44
N VAL A 50 -13.78 -2.77 -39.90
CA VAL A 50 -13.36 -1.37 -39.68
C VAL A 50 -13.67 -0.91 -38.24
N LEU A 51 -14.68 -1.51 -37.62
CA LEU A 51 -15.09 -1.26 -36.24
C LEU A 51 -14.25 -1.99 -35.18
N ASP A 52 -13.28 -2.83 -35.56
CA ASP A 52 -12.31 -3.45 -34.63
C ASP A 52 -11.36 -2.42 -33.94
N ARG A 53 -11.70 -1.13 -34.03
CA ARG A 53 -11.12 0.02 -33.34
C ARG A 53 -11.71 0.26 -31.94
N PHE A 54 -12.59 -0.61 -31.43
CA PHE A 54 -13.11 -0.49 -30.08
C PHE A 54 -12.03 -0.77 -29.04
N VAL A 55 -11.73 0.23 -28.22
CA VAL A 55 -10.84 0.08 -27.06
C VAL A 55 -11.71 -0.08 -25.83
N PHE A 56 -11.58 -1.22 -25.16
CA PHE A 56 -12.32 -1.47 -23.93
C PHE A 56 -11.55 -0.91 -22.73
N ASN A 57 -12.24 -0.11 -21.93
CA ASN A 57 -11.73 0.42 -20.68
C ASN A 57 -12.05 -0.56 -19.53
N TYR A 58 -11.02 -1.03 -18.84
CA TYR A 58 -11.13 -1.89 -17.66
C TYR A 58 -10.70 -1.09 -16.43
N LYS A 59 -11.44 -1.25 -15.34
CA LYS A 59 -11.03 -0.75 -14.03
C LYS A 59 -10.44 -1.90 -13.26
N VAL A 60 -9.21 -1.74 -12.78
CA VAL A 60 -8.51 -2.76 -11.98
C VAL A 60 -8.21 -2.14 -10.61
N LEU A 61 -8.58 -2.87 -9.56
CA LEU A 61 -8.27 -2.50 -8.19
C LEU A 61 -7.09 -3.35 -7.70
N HIS A 62 -5.98 -2.69 -7.38
CA HIS A 62 -4.81 -3.33 -6.78
C HIS A 62 -4.89 -3.15 -5.28
N ILE A 63 -5.00 -4.25 -4.56
CA ILE A 63 -5.09 -4.25 -3.10
C ILE A 63 -3.72 -4.62 -2.55
N MET A 64 -3.08 -3.68 -1.86
CA MET A 64 -1.84 -3.98 -1.13
C MET A 64 -2.14 -4.98 0.00
N PRO A 65 -1.18 -5.85 0.38
CA PRO A 65 -1.35 -6.72 1.53
C PRO A 65 -1.81 -5.93 2.76
N MET A 66 -2.97 -6.28 3.29
CA MET A 66 -3.57 -5.58 4.43
C MET A 66 -3.19 -6.30 5.74
N PRO A 67 -3.19 -5.59 6.88
CA PRO A 67 -3.04 -6.26 8.17
C PRO A 67 -4.20 -7.21 8.40
N THR A 68 -3.93 -8.34 9.05
CA THR A 68 -4.99 -9.23 9.54
C THR A 68 -5.63 -8.63 10.79
N ASN A 69 -6.85 -9.05 11.11
CA ASN A 69 -7.50 -8.65 12.37
C ASN A 69 -6.64 -9.03 13.60
N ASP A 70 -5.94 -10.17 13.54
CA ASP A 70 -5.05 -10.61 14.63
C ASP A 70 -3.89 -9.63 14.85
N MET A 71 -3.34 -9.08 13.76
CA MET A 71 -2.33 -8.02 13.84
C MET A 71 -2.88 -6.75 14.49
N LEU A 72 -4.09 -6.33 14.15
CA LEU A 72 -4.70 -5.13 14.73
C LEU A 72 -4.98 -5.29 16.23
N VAL A 73 -5.54 -6.43 16.63
CA VAL A 73 -5.94 -6.70 18.02
C VAL A 73 -4.75 -6.95 18.95
N HIS A 74 -3.65 -7.53 18.43
CA HIS A 74 -2.49 -7.91 19.23
C HIS A 74 -1.27 -7.02 19.03
N ARG A 75 -1.43 -5.87 18.37
CA ARG A 75 -0.40 -4.83 18.36
C ARG A 75 -0.33 -4.17 19.74
N LEU A 76 0.88 -4.09 20.29
CA LEU A 76 1.17 -3.46 21.58
C LEU A 76 1.61 -2.00 21.45
N GLY A 77 2.24 -1.64 20.33
CA GLY A 77 2.71 -0.28 20.11
C GLY A 77 3.88 -0.21 19.15
N THR A 78 4.61 0.91 19.23
CA THR A 78 5.82 1.17 18.46
C THR A 78 6.89 1.78 19.36
N SER A 79 8.15 1.54 19.05
CA SER A 79 9.30 2.08 19.81
C SER A 79 10.45 2.43 18.88
N TRP A 80 11.24 3.42 19.28
CA TRP A 80 12.50 3.75 18.61
C TRP A 80 13.62 2.85 19.10
N VAL A 81 14.53 2.49 18.20
CA VAL A 81 15.76 1.76 18.50
C VAL A 81 16.91 2.43 17.77
N ALA A 82 18.09 2.38 18.37
CA ALA A 82 19.35 2.76 17.73
C ALA A 82 20.43 1.80 18.25
N ASP A 83 21.38 1.44 17.40
CA ASP A 83 22.53 0.64 17.81
C ASP A 83 23.50 1.48 18.65
N ASN A 84 23.58 2.79 18.37
CA ASN A 84 24.30 3.77 19.17
C ASN A 84 23.46 5.04 19.36
N ILE A 85 23.14 5.39 20.62
CA ILE A 85 22.29 6.53 20.98
C ILE A 85 23.00 7.88 20.78
N GLU A 86 24.32 7.93 20.90
CA GLU A 86 25.07 9.17 20.74
C GLU A 86 25.10 9.60 19.27
N THR A 87 25.40 8.65 18.38
CA THR A 87 25.54 8.88 16.93
C THR A 87 24.25 8.65 16.14
N MET A 88 23.22 8.06 16.75
CA MET A 88 22.01 7.58 16.08
C MET A 88 22.30 6.55 14.97
N GLU A 89 23.43 5.87 15.05
CA GLU A 89 23.74 4.75 14.17
C GLU A 89 22.71 3.63 14.36
N GLY A 90 22.26 3.05 13.24
CA GLY A 90 21.26 1.98 13.25
C GLY A 90 19.86 2.44 13.70
N LEU A 91 19.59 3.77 13.66
CA LEU A 91 18.28 4.32 14.01
C LEU A 91 17.16 3.58 13.28
N GLY A 92 16.11 3.28 14.03
CA GLY A 92 15.00 2.50 13.56
C GLY A 92 13.76 2.58 14.42
N ILE A 93 12.70 1.97 13.91
CA ILE A 93 11.43 1.80 14.58
C ILE A 93 11.10 0.31 14.67
N VAL A 94 10.54 -0.11 15.80
CA VAL A 94 10.04 -1.46 16.03
C VAL A 94 8.53 -1.42 16.19
N ILE A 95 7.80 -2.22 15.41
CA ILE A 95 6.38 -2.51 15.65
C ILE A 95 6.29 -3.71 16.58
N LEU A 96 5.63 -3.52 17.73
CA LEU A 96 5.57 -4.51 18.81
C LEU A 96 4.23 -5.24 18.81
N PHE A 97 4.29 -6.56 18.92
CA PHE A 97 3.11 -7.44 19.01
C PHE A 97 3.15 -8.31 20.28
N LYS A 98 1.97 -8.75 20.72
CA LYS A 98 1.84 -9.61 21.90
C LYS A 98 2.42 -11.00 21.66
N TYR A 99 2.24 -11.56 20.46
CA TYR A 99 2.61 -12.94 20.16
C TYR A 99 3.57 -13.05 18.98
N LYS A 100 4.43 -14.07 19.03
CA LYS A 100 5.43 -14.36 18.00
C LYS A 100 4.81 -14.61 16.61
N HIS A 101 3.69 -15.33 16.54
CA HIS A 101 3.04 -15.63 15.26
C HIS A 101 2.45 -14.37 14.62
N VAL A 102 1.90 -13.45 15.42
CA VAL A 102 1.42 -12.15 14.92
C VAL A 102 2.58 -11.31 14.37
N ALA A 103 3.70 -11.27 15.10
CA ALA A 103 4.91 -10.60 14.62
C ALA A 103 5.46 -11.22 13.32
N LYS A 104 5.35 -12.56 13.16
CA LYS A 104 5.68 -13.25 11.91
C LYS A 104 4.80 -12.79 10.76
N ASP A 105 3.49 -12.73 10.97
CA ASP A 105 2.53 -12.34 9.93
C ASP A 105 2.73 -10.87 9.53
N ALA A 106 2.96 -9.99 10.51
CA ALA A 106 3.29 -8.59 10.27
C ALA A 106 4.61 -8.42 9.48
N TYR A 107 5.65 -9.17 9.83
CA TYR A 107 6.89 -9.18 9.06
C TYR A 107 6.67 -9.72 7.64
N GLY A 108 5.85 -10.75 7.48
CA GLY A 108 5.44 -11.29 6.19
C GLY A 108 4.71 -10.25 5.32
N MET A 109 3.81 -9.48 5.92
CA MET A 109 3.10 -8.38 5.25
C MET A 109 4.07 -7.29 4.77
N LEU A 110 4.96 -6.79 5.64
CA LEU A 110 5.97 -5.79 5.26
C LEU A 110 6.93 -6.33 4.18
N LYS A 111 7.31 -7.61 4.29
CA LYS A 111 8.11 -8.28 3.26
C LYS A 111 7.37 -8.38 1.93
N ALA A 112 6.07 -8.64 1.96
CA ALA A 112 5.22 -8.61 0.78
C ALA A 112 5.09 -7.20 0.21
N TRP A 113 5.07 -6.15 1.04
CA TRP A 113 5.15 -4.74 0.62
C TRP A 113 6.45 -4.40 -0.07
N ASN A 114 7.55 -5.10 0.19
CA ASN A 114 8.82 -4.89 -0.51
C ASN A 114 9.24 -6.08 -1.39
N TYR A 115 8.28 -6.83 -1.96
CA TYR A 115 8.57 -7.87 -2.95
C TYR A 115 9.53 -8.97 -2.49
N GLY A 116 9.46 -9.35 -1.22
CA GLY A 116 10.37 -10.35 -0.66
C GLY A 116 11.72 -9.79 -0.24
N LYS A 117 12.02 -8.51 -0.51
CA LYS A 117 13.30 -7.87 -0.20
C LYS A 117 13.26 -7.22 1.17
N VAL A 118 14.41 -7.18 1.85
CA VAL A 118 14.59 -6.48 3.13
C VAL A 118 15.21 -5.09 2.95
N ILE A 119 15.89 -4.84 1.83
CA ILE A 119 16.35 -3.49 1.46
C ILE A 119 15.28 -2.88 0.57
N ASP A 120 14.83 -1.69 0.91
CA ASP A 120 13.85 -0.94 0.12
C ASP A 120 14.49 0.30 -0.51
N PRO A 121 15.14 0.16 -1.70
CA PRO A 121 15.67 1.29 -2.44
C PRO A 121 14.59 2.05 -3.22
N SER A 122 13.40 1.46 -3.38
CA SER A 122 12.38 1.89 -4.35
C SER A 122 11.15 2.50 -3.69
N GLU A 123 11.21 2.81 -2.38
CA GLU A 123 10.09 3.41 -1.63
C GLU A 123 8.83 2.54 -1.66
N ASN A 124 9.00 1.22 -1.60
CA ASN A 124 7.88 0.29 -1.53
C ASN A 124 7.18 0.32 -0.16
N ILE A 125 7.89 0.73 0.88
CA ILE A 125 7.44 0.97 2.24
C ILE A 125 7.77 2.43 2.56
N SER A 126 6.73 3.25 2.75
CA SER A 126 6.87 4.66 3.09
C SER A 126 6.74 4.84 4.59
N PHE A 127 7.69 5.58 5.17
CA PHE A 127 7.63 6.03 6.57
C PHE A 127 7.80 7.55 6.63
N ASN A 128 6.75 8.26 7.04
CA ASN A 128 6.75 9.72 7.10
C ASN A 128 6.38 10.18 8.50
N VAL A 129 7.15 11.09 9.06
CA VAL A 129 6.88 11.74 10.32
C VAL A 129 6.49 13.19 10.06
N VAL A 130 5.45 13.63 10.75
CA VAL A 130 4.92 14.98 10.72
C VAL A 130 5.11 15.56 12.11
N ARG A 131 5.84 16.67 12.20
CA ARG A 131 5.88 17.51 13.38
C ARG A 131 4.57 18.27 13.44
N GLU A 132 3.81 17.99 14.49
CA GLU A 132 2.55 18.66 14.78
C GLU A 132 2.85 19.91 15.65
N GLN A 133 1.86 20.43 16.39
CA GLN A 133 2.10 21.57 17.28
C GLN A 133 2.82 21.15 18.57
N GLY A 134 3.83 21.93 18.98
CA GLY A 134 4.64 21.64 20.17
C GLY A 134 5.60 20.45 19.97
N SER A 135 5.80 19.64 21.01
CA SER A 135 6.65 18.43 20.98
C SER A 135 5.90 17.16 20.57
N THR A 136 4.86 17.31 19.75
CA THR A 136 4.00 16.21 19.31
C THR A 136 4.27 15.85 17.84
N TYR A 137 4.18 14.56 17.54
CA TYR A 137 4.52 14.01 16.23
C TYR A 137 3.49 12.96 15.81
N SER A 138 3.18 12.94 14.52
CA SER A 138 2.44 11.86 13.87
C SER A 138 3.35 11.13 12.88
N ALA A 139 3.50 9.81 13.01
CA ALA A 139 4.19 9.01 12.01
C ALA A 139 3.21 8.13 11.24
N PHE A 140 3.46 7.97 9.95
CA PHE A 140 2.65 7.23 9.00
C PHE A 140 3.52 6.16 8.36
N LEU A 141 3.08 4.90 8.46
CA LEU A 141 3.69 3.77 7.79
C LEU A 141 2.68 3.12 6.86
N TYR A 142 3.01 3.05 5.58
CA TYR A 142 2.11 2.54 4.55
C TYR A 142 2.89 1.96 3.38
N ALA A 143 2.21 1.17 2.55
CA ALA A 143 2.78 0.70 1.29
C ALA A 143 2.93 1.91 0.34
N GLY A 144 4.15 2.17 -0.14
CA GLY A 144 4.44 3.31 -0.99
C GLY A 144 3.72 3.26 -2.34
N ASP A 145 3.87 4.31 -3.13
CA ASP A 145 3.32 4.40 -4.50
C ASP A 145 4.16 3.52 -5.44
N ARG A 146 4.01 2.21 -5.27
CA ARG A 146 4.79 1.17 -5.94
C ARG A 146 4.68 1.25 -7.47
N LEU A 147 5.60 1.98 -8.10
CA LEU A 147 5.77 2.03 -9.55
C LEU A 147 5.81 0.61 -10.14
N ASP A 148 6.62 -0.30 -9.59
CA ASP A 148 6.79 -1.65 -10.15
C ASP A 148 5.57 -2.58 -9.98
N SER A 149 4.77 -2.43 -8.91
CA SER A 149 3.60 -3.31 -8.68
C SER A 149 2.39 -2.94 -9.46
N ILE A 150 2.22 -1.64 -9.66
CA ILE A 150 1.21 -1.10 -10.53
C ILE A 150 1.57 -1.47 -11.97
N ILE A 151 2.83 -1.30 -12.38
CA ILE A 151 3.31 -1.74 -13.71
C ILE A 151 3.07 -3.25 -13.93
N ALA A 152 3.43 -4.10 -12.97
CA ALA A 152 3.21 -5.55 -13.09
C ALA A 152 1.73 -5.92 -13.14
N SER A 153 0.88 -5.26 -12.33
CA SER A 153 -0.57 -5.48 -12.34
C SER A 153 -1.22 -5.02 -13.65
N GLU A 154 -0.76 -3.88 -14.20
CA GLU A 154 -1.18 -3.39 -15.51
C GLU A 154 -0.75 -4.33 -16.63
N ALA A 155 0.47 -4.88 -16.57
CA ALA A 155 0.96 -5.84 -17.55
C ALA A 155 0.11 -7.12 -17.55
N LEU A 156 -0.18 -7.69 -16.38
CA LEU A 156 -1.07 -8.85 -16.22
C LEU A 156 -2.48 -8.54 -16.73
N ALA A 157 -3.01 -7.35 -16.41
CA ALA A 157 -4.32 -6.94 -16.89
C ALA A 157 -4.37 -6.78 -18.41
N LYS A 158 -3.30 -6.27 -19.04
CA LYS A 158 -3.17 -6.19 -20.51
C LYS A 158 -3.05 -7.58 -21.14
N GLU A 159 -2.34 -8.51 -20.52
CA GLU A 159 -2.26 -9.91 -20.96
C GLU A 159 -3.65 -10.56 -20.97
N HIS A 160 -4.40 -10.43 -19.87
CA HIS A 160 -5.73 -11.02 -19.74
C HIS A 160 -6.81 -10.37 -20.61
N HIS A 161 -6.68 -9.06 -20.91
CA HIS A 161 -7.72 -8.30 -21.60
C HIS A 161 -7.39 -7.94 -23.06
N GLY A 162 -6.17 -8.24 -23.50
CA GLY A 162 -5.63 -7.96 -24.82
C GLY A 162 -4.79 -6.67 -24.84
N SER A 163 -3.77 -6.64 -25.70
CA SER A 163 -2.80 -5.54 -25.81
C SER A 163 -3.42 -4.17 -26.13
N ASN A 164 -4.62 -4.15 -26.72
CA ASN A 164 -5.38 -2.94 -27.03
C ASN A 164 -6.28 -2.44 -25.89
N ALA A 165 -6.30 -3.12 -24.73
CA ALA A 165 -7.09 -2.71 -23.57
C ALA A 165 -6.52 -1.44 -22.92
N LYS A 166 -7.41 -0.54 -22.51
CA LYS A 166 -7.07 0.57 -21.63
C LYS A 166 -7.36 0.17 -20.19
N ILE A 167 -6.35 0.21 -19.35
CA ILE A 167 -6.45 -0.14 -17.93
C ILE A 167 -6.45 1.15 -17.12
N ALA A 168 -7.50 1.36 -16.33
CA ALA A 168 -7.57 2.38 -15.30
C ALA A 168 -7.31 1.70 -13.95
N MET A 169 -6.16 1.99 -13.36
CA MET A 169 -5.72 1.41 -12.09
C MET A 169 -6.16 2.26 -10.90
N SER A 170 -6.79 1.64 -9.91
CA SER A 170 -7.02 2.20 -8.57
C SER A 170 -6.27 1.36 -7.52
N VAL A 171 -5.66 2.00 -6.52
CA VAL A 171 -4.84 1.30 -5.52
C VAL A 171 -5.47 1.46 -4.15
N ALA A 172 -5.77 0.35 -3.49
CA ALA A 172 -6.20 0.33 -2.09
C ALA A 172 -5.00 0.08 -1.18
N LYS A 173 -4.81 0.96 -0.20
CA LYS A 173 -3.68 0.94 0.75
C LYS A 173 -4.18 1.00 2.18
N PHE A 174 -3.38 0.45 3.08
CA PHE A 174 -3.55 0.63 4.52
C PHE A 174 -2.50 1.59 5.07
N TYR A 175 -2.95 2.52 5.90
CA TYR A 175 -2.09 3.47 6.61
C TYR A 175 -2.07 3.12 8.09
N MET A 176 -0.88 2.85 8.62
CA MET A 176 -0.64 2.81 10.06
C MET A 176 -0.25 4.20 10.53
N GLN A 177 -1.05 4.79 11.40
CA GLN A 177 -0.72 6.03 12.08
C GLN A 177 -0.21 5.74 13.50
N PHE A 178 0.80 6.49 13.90
CA PHE A 178 1.40 6.50 15.22
C PHE A 178 1.42 7.93 15.73
N SER A 179 0.85 8.18 16.90
CA SER A 179 0.92 9.51 17.53
C SER A 179 1.88 9.43 18.72
N PHE A 180 2.69 10.46 18.84
CA PHE A 180 3.74 10.54 19.84
C PHE A 180 3.72 11.91 20.52
N ASP A 181 3.80 11.92 21.84
CA ASP A 181 4.12 13.11 22.63
C ASP A 181 5.48 12.88 23.28
N TYR A 182 6.46 13.68 22.89
CA TYR A 182 7.84 13.62 23.38
C TYR A 182 8.24 14.86 24.18
N SER A 183 7.26 15.63 24.67
CA SER A 183 7.47 16.80 25.52
C SER A 183 8.39 16.54 26.72
N GLU A 184 8.36 15.33 27.28
CA GLU A 184 9.14 14.96 28.46
C GLU A 184 10.39 14.11 28.15
N SER A 185 10.75 13.90 26.87
CA SER A 185 11.84 12.98 26.51
C SER A 185 12.74 13.50 25.41
N GLU A 186 13.84 14.14 25.81
CA GLU A 186 14.90 14.61 24.90
C GLU A 186 15.43 13.51 23.99
N LEU A 187 15.61 12.29 24.52
CA LEU A 187 16.10 11.15 23.74
C LEU A 187 15.13 10.78 22.60
N LYS A 188 13.83 10.71 22.88
CA LYS A 188 12.83 10.37 21.85
C LYS A 188 12.70 11.48 20.81
N THR A 189 12.75 12.74 21.25
CA THR A 189 12.83 13.90 20.37
C THR A 189 14.07 13.79 19.46
N LYS A 190 15.24 13.48 20.03
CA LYS A 190 16.48 13.29 19.26
C LYS A 190 16.32 12.17 18.21
N CYS A 191 15.66 11.06 18.52
CA CYS A 191 15.41 10.00 17.53
C CYS A 191 14.63 10.50 16.31
N VAL A 192 13.55 11.27 16.52
CA VAL A 192 12.75 11.81 15.42
C VAL A 192 13.51 12.87 14.64
N GLU A 193 14.11 13.82 15.36
CA GLU A 193 14.82 14.95 14.77
C GLU A 193 16.12 14.53 14.06
N SER A 194 16.61 13.31 14.30
CA SER A 194 17.75 12.74 13.58
C SER A 194 17.39 12.16 12.21
N LEU A 195 16.10 11.97 11.90
CA LEU A 195 15.66 11.38 10.64
C LEU A 195 16.26 12.07 9.39
N PRO A 196 16.30 13.41 9.27
CA PRO A 196 16.87 14.06 8.08
C PRO A 196 18.37 13.81 7.87
N TYR A 197 19.07 13.27 8.88
CA TYR A 197 20.53 13.14 8.90
C TYR A 197 21.03 11.70 8.82
N VAL A 198 20.13 10.71 8.77
CA VAL A 198 20.50 9.30 8.61
C VAL A 198 20.27 8.85 7.17
N ASP A 199 21.17 8.01 6.65
CA ASP A 199 21.08 7.46 5.27
C ASP A 199 20.04 6.34 5.13
N GLU A 200 19.63 5.80 6.26
CA GLU A 200 18.77 4.63 6.31
C GLU A 200 18.02 4.58 7.63
N LEU A 201 16.75 4.19 7.55
CA LEU A 201 15.93 3.91 8.71
C LEU A 201 15.65 2.40 8.78
N HIS A 202 15.95 1.80 9.94
CA HIS A 202 15.64 0.40 10.20
C HIS A 202 14.18 0.22 10.63
N LEU A 203 13.38 -0.51 9.87
CA LEU A 203 12.03 -0.92 10.28
C LEU A 203 12.04 -2.39 10.74
N ASN A 204 11.72 -2.60 12.00
CA ASN A 204 11.76 -3.90 12.66
C ASN A 204 10.37 -4.32 13.15
N VAL A 205 10.22 -5.63 13.34
CA VAL A 205 9.03 -6.22 13.94
C VAL A 205 9.46 -7.05 15.14
N GLY A 206 8.85 -6.79 16.29
CA GLY A 206 9.16 -7.46 17.55
C GLY A 206 7.92 -8.04 18.22
N TYR A 207 8.14 -8.95 19.16
CA TYR A 207 7.12 -9.47 20.05
C TYR A 207 7.60 -9.51 21.49
N VAL A 208 6.66 -9.55 22.44
CA VAL A 208 6.99 -9.69 23.86
C VAL A 208 7.08 -11.16 24.25
N ARG A 209 8.18 -11.54 24.91
CA ARG A 209 8.39 -12.86 25.49
C ARG A 209 9.07 -12.70 26.84
N ASP A 210 8.48 -13.27 27.89
CA ASP A 210 9.04 -13.24 29.25
C ASP A 210 9.34 -11.80 29.73
N GLY A 211 8.43 -10.87 29.40
CA GLY A 211 8.57 -9.43 29.68
C GLY A 211 9.57 -8.69 28.80
N LYS A 212 10.28 -9.36 27.89
CA LYS A 212 11.31 -8.74 27.03
C LYS A 212 10.82 -8.58 25.60
N ILE A 213 11.26 -7.51 24.95
CA ILE A 213 11.08 -7.33 23.51
C ILE A 213 12.07 -8.25 22.78
N VAL A 214 11.57 -9.09 21.89
CA VAL A 214 12.37 -9.98 21.03
C VAL A 214 12.07 -9.64 19.57
N MET A 215 13.11 -9.31 18.79
CA MET A 215 12.95 -9.11 17.36
C MET A 215 12.53 -10.42 16.69
N TYR A 216 11.52 -10.35 15.81
CA TYR A 216 11.10 -11.51 15.04
C TYR A 216 12.18 -11.98 14.05
N SER A 217 12.87 -11.03 13.42
CA SER A 217 13.97 -11.27 12.49
C SER A 217 15.20 -10.49 12.93
N LYS A 218 16.39 -11.07 12.71
CA LYS A 218 17.68 -10.36 12.85
C LYS A 218 17.87 -9.31 11.74
N GLN A 219 17.25 -9.55 10.59
CA GLN A 219 17.28 -8.64 9.44
C GLN A 219 15.96 -7.89 9.40
N GLY A 220 15.98 -6.66 9.92
CA GLY A 220 14.93 -5.67 9.70
C GLY A 220 14.86 -5.20 8.26
N PHE A 221 13.88 -4.35 7.97
CA PHE A 221 13.80 -3.64 6.71
C PHE A 221 14.67 -2.39 6.74
N ARG A 222 15.32 -2.10 5.63
CA ARG A 222 16.24 -0.99 5.45
C ARG A 222 15.61 0.01 4.50
N LEU A 223 14.99 1.05 5.06
CA LEU A 223 14.24 2.05 4.31
C LEU A 223 15.20 3.16 3.85
N LYS A 224 15.26 3.41 2.54
CA LYS A 224 16.08 4.49 1.96
C LYS A 224 15.34 5.80 1.73
N LYS A 225 14.01 5.77 1.83
CA LYS A 225 13.19 6.97 1.72
C LYS A 225 12.22 7.03 2.88
N PHE A 226 12.36 8.10 3.64
CA PHE A 226 11.55 8.48 4.78
C PHE A 226 11.71 9.99 4.93
N SER A 227 10.78 10.64 5.62
CA SER A 227 10.87 12.07 5.82
C SER A 227 10.35 12.52 7.18
N LEU A 228 10.86 13.66 7.62
CA LEU A 228 10.30 14.46 8.70
C LEU A 228 9.87 15.80 8.07
N ARG A 229 8.63 16.22 8.30
CA ARG A 229 8.06 17.48 7.77
C ARG A 229 7.24 18.19 8.82
N ASP A 230 7.07 19.49 8.71
CA ASP A 230 6.11 20.22 9.52
C ASP A 230 4.68 20.04 8.96
N ARG A 231 3.67 20.04 9.83
CA ARG A 231 2.25 19.89 9.44
C ARG A 231 1.80 20.87 8.35
N VAL A 232 2.39 22.06 8.32
CA VAL A 232 2.09 23.11 7.33
C VAL A 232 2.48 22.67 5.90
N ASP A 233 3.40 21.71 5.77
CA ASP A 233 3.94 21.24 4.48
C ASP A 233 3.29 19.96 3.95
N VAL A 234 2.25 19.44 4.62
CA VAL A 234 1.53 18.24 4.19
C VAL A 234 0.19 18.65 3.59
N PRO A 235 -0.03 18.49 2.26
CA PRO A 235 -1.34 18.70 1.68
C PRO A 235 -2.36 17.76 2.34
N ASP A 236 -3.55 18.27 2.68
CA ASP A 236 -4.65 17.45 3.21
C ASP A 236 -4.98 16.32 2.22
N GLY A 237 -4.42 15.15 2.47
CA GLY A 237 -4.78 13.92 1.77
C GLY A 237 -6.15 13.47 2.26
N THR A 238 -6.98 12.98 1.34
CA THR A 238 -8.28 12.39 1.68
C THR A 238 -8.05 11.02 2.34
N LEU A 239 -8.01 11.00 3.67
CA LEU A 239 -8.07 9.76 4.47
C LEU A 239 -9.49 9.18 4.34
N GLU A 240 -9.67 8.17 3.48
CA GLU A 240 -10.98 7.53 3.25
C GLU A 240 -11.49 6.72 4.46
N SER A 241 -10.63 6.37 5.41
CA SER A 241 -11.04 5.86 6.72
C SER A 241 -9.95 6.05 7.76
N LEU A 242 -10.28 6.76 8.84
CA LEU A 242 -9.46 6.87 10.05
C LEU A 242 -9.93 5.76 11.01
N ASN A 243 -9.07 4.77 11.29
CA ASN A 243 -9.25 3.99 12.51
C ASN A 243 -8.70 4.84 13.65
N GLU A 244 -9.58 5.61 14.27
CA GLU A 244 -9.23 6.38 15.46
C GLU A 244 -8.69 5.43 16.52
N TRP A 245 -7.56 5.84 17.09
CA TRP A 245 -7.02 5.22 18.27
C TRP A 245 -8.07 5.34 19.38
N ILE A 246 -8.66 4.22 19.80
CA ILE A 246 -9.33 4.18 21.09
C ILE A 246 -8.21 4.34 22.11
N SER A 247 -8.10 5.56 22.67
CA SER A 247 -7.31 5.83 23.86
C SER A 247 -7.48 4.67 24.83
N PRO A 248 -6.40 4.00 25.29
CA PRO A 248 -6.49 3.05 26.38
C PRO A 248 -6.63 3.82 27.70
N GLU A 249 -7.63 4.71 27.79
CA GLU A 249 -8.20 5.17 29.06
C GLU A 249 -8.92 4.03 29.79
N GLY A 250 -8.89 2.82 29.25
CA GLY A 250 -9.19 1.57 29.94
C GLY A 250 -7.96 0.68 30.11
N LYS A 251 -7.10 1.01 31.07
CA LYS A 251 -6.05 0.15 31.67
C LYS A 251 -4.87 -0.24 30.75
N LEU A 252 -3.88 0.64 30.67
CA LEU A 252 -2.49 0.21 30.54
C LEU A 252 -2.18 -0.74 31.72
N ALA A 253 -1.94 -2.03 31.43
CA ALA A 253 -1.68 -3.02 32.46
C ALA A 253 -0.41 -2.65 33.27
N PRO A 254 -0.37 -2.89 34.59
CA PRO A 254 0.75 -2.58 35.49
C PRO A 254 2.13 -3.09 35.02
N ILE A 255 2.15 -4.12 34.15
CA ILE A 255 3.35 -4.65 33.51
C ILE A 255 4.09 -3.61 32.65
N ASN A 256 3.39 -2.67 32.00
CA ASN A 256 4.02 -1.67 31.15
C ASN A 256 4.70 -0.55 31.95
N GLN A 257 4.21 -0.24 33.16
CA GLN A 257 4.87 0.72 34.06
C GLN A 257 6.10 0.08 34.71
N ALA A 258 6.01 -1.19 35.14
CA ALA A 258 7.14 -1.92 35.71
C ALA A 258 8.30 -2.12 34.72
N LEU A 259 8.01 -2.31 33.42
CA LEU A 259 9.04 -2.51 32.41
C LEU A 259 9.81 -1.22 32.08
N VAL A 260 9.12 -0.08 32.05
CA VAL A 260 9.72 1.25 31.83
C VAL A 260 10.57 1.65 33.05
N GLU A 261 10.09 1.39 34.26
CA GLU A 261 10.86 1.65 35.49
C GLU A 261 12.07 0.72 35.65
N GLN A 262 12.03 -0.51 35.15
CA GLN A 262 13.16 -1.44 35.21
C GLN A 262 14.22 -1.13 34.15
N VAL A 263 13.80 -0.68 32.96
CA VAL A 263 14.71 -0.19 31.92
C VAL A 263 15.38 1.10 32.37
N ASN A 264 14.65 2.04 32.99
CA ASN A 264 15.23 3.28 33.51
C ASN A 264 16.19 3.02 34.70
N ARG A 265 15.85 2.11 35.63
CA ARG A 265 16.75 1.74 36.74
C ARG A 265 18.05 1.06 36.29
N ASN A 266 18.00 0.23 35.25
CA ASN A 266 19.19 -0.43 34.71
C ASN A 266 20.08 0.52 33.87
N LEU A 267 19.55 1.67 33.46
CA LEU A 267 20.31 2.73 32.80
C LEU A 267 21.02 3.63 33.82
N GLU A 268 20.41 3.86 34.99
CA GLU A 268 21.02 4.61 36.09
C GLU A 268 22.06 3.80 36.89
N SER A 269 21.97 2.47 36.91
CA SER A 269 22.92 1.60 37.62
C SER A 269 24.15 1.19 36.81
N ASN A 270 24.30 1.69 35.58
CA ASN A 270 25.47 1.46 34.70
C ASN A 270 26.27 2.76 34.45
N THR A 271 26.12 3.74 35.33
CA THR A 271 27.10 4.81 35.60
C THR A 271 27.75 4.58 36.95
#